data_AF-A0A346AEH9-F1
#
_entry.id   AF-A0A346AEH9-F1
#
_cell.length_a   1.000
_cell.length_b   1.000
_cell.length_c   1.000
_cell.angle_alpha   90.00
_cell.angle_beta   90.00
_cell.angle_gamma   90.00
#
_symmetry.space_group_name_H-M   'P 1'
#
loop_
_entity.id
_entity.type
_entity.pdbx_description
1 polymer ?
#
loop_
_entity_poly.entity_id
_entity_poly.type
_entity_poly.pdbx_seq_one_letter_code
_entity_poly.pdbx_strand_id
1 'polypeptide(L)'
;MPRLRNLVVSVLLCTVVTACAEAPDPGPRFDDETTGGTGDLTCMKHQPHAPGARYTDDTRRRTDETFALLSYYTTNGAKPYCDGAGPTAVDRQWIDLYVRFGADRENVASLLDNG
;
A
#
# COMPACT_ATOMS: atom_id res chain seq x y z
N MET A 1 -30.90 51.10 -47.41
CA MET A 1 -30.67 51.78 -46.11
C MET A 1 -31.93 51.64 -45.26
N PRO A 2 -31.87 51.39 -43.95
CA PRO A 2 -31.65 50.09 -43.32
C PRO A 2 -32.90 49.52 -42.60
N ARG A 3 -32.96 48.20 -42.41
CA ARG A 3 -33.92 47.52 -41.51
C ARG A 3 -33.14 46.93 -40.32
N LEU A 4 -33.49 47.34 -39.11
CA LEU A 4 -33.04 46.68 -37.87
C LEU A 4 -33.77 45.35 -37.69
N ARG A 5 -33.04 44.29 -37.31
CA ARG A 5 -33.56 43.26 -36.41
C ARG A 5 -32.41 42.54 -35.71
N ASN A 6 -32.33 42.75 -34.40
CA ASN A 6 -31.50 41.99 -33.48
C ASN A 6 -31.69 40.50 -33.69
N LEU A 7 -30.59 39.73 -33.72
CA LEU A 7 -30.59 38.41 -33.13
C LEU A 7 -29.22 38.13 -32.51
N VAL A 8 -29.23 38.21 -31.18
CA VAL A 8 -28.23 37.67 -30.28
C VAL A 8 -28.05 36.19 -30.61
N VAL A 9 -26.87 35.77 -31.03
CA VAL A 9 -26.52 34.35 -31.11
C VAL A 9 -25.43 34.08 -30.10
N SER A 10 -25.90 33.48 -29.02
CA SER A 10 -25.22 33.09 -27.79
C SER A 10 -23.93 32.30 -28.03
N VAL A 11 -22.92 32.69 -27.26
CA VAL A 11 -21.71 31.93 -26.97
C VAL A 11 -22.12 30.56 -26.42
N LEU A 12 -21.83 29.48 -27.15
CA LEU A 12 -21.88 28.11 -26.61
C LEU A 12 -20.45 27.66 -26.32
N LEU A 13 -19.95 28.05 -25.15
CA LEU A 13 -18.70 27.59 -24.58
C LEU A 13 -18.93 26.18 -24.02
N CYS A 14 -18.65 25.14 -24.81
CA CYS A 14 -18.65 23.76 -24.32
C CYS A 14 -17.43 23.54 -23.41
N THR A 15 -17.52 23.99 -22.15
CA THR A 15 -16.62 23.55 -21.09
C THR A 15 -16.95 22.11 -20.75
N VAL A 16 -16.28 21.16 -21.41
CA VAL A 16 -16.29 19.76 -21.00
C VAL A 16 -15.48 19.68 -19.72
N VAL A 17 -16.14 19.82 -18.57
CA VAL A 17 -15.53 19.55 -17.27
C VAL A 17 -15.44 18.03 -17.17
N THR A 18 -14.35 17.44 -17.64
CA THR A 18 -13.98 16.09 -17.26
C THR A 18 -13.64 16.13 -15.78
N ALA A 19 -14.59 15.78 -14.92
CA ALA A 19 -14.33 15.55 -13.52
C ALA A 19 -13.34 14.38 -13.42
N CYS A 20 -12.08 14.67 -13.10
CA CYS A 20 -11.13 13.67 -12.66
C CYS A 20 -11.67 13.13 -11.33
N ALA A 21 -12.44 12.04 -11.38
CA ALA A 21 -12.78 11.30 -10.18
C ALA A 21 -11.48 10.65 -9.68
N GLU A 22 -10.88 11.23 -8.63
CA GLU A 22 -9.78 10.58 -7.93
C GLU A 22 -10.30 9.26 -7.36
N ALA A 23 -9.63 8.16 -7.72
CA ALA A 23 -9.93 6.87 -7.12
C ALA A 23 -9.72 6.97 -5.60
N PRO A 24 -10.57 6.33 -4.77
CA PRO A 24 -10.41 6.36 -3.33
C PRO A 24 -9.01 5.88 -2.92
N ASP A 25 -8.34 6.59 -2.02
CA ASP A 25 -7.04 6.18 -1.49
C ASP A 25 -7.15 4.75 -0.95
N PRO A 26 -6.45 3.78 -1.53
CA PRO A 26 -6.50 2.39 -1.08
C PRO A 26 -5.73 2.16 0.24
N GLY A 27 -5.18 3.21 0.85
CA GLY A 27 -4.70 3.18 2.22
C GLY A 27 -3.21 2.86 2.36
N PRO A 28 -2.78 2.52 3.59
CA PRO A 28 -1.36 2.42 3.95
C PRO A 28 -0.60 1.38 3.14
N ARG A 29 0.68 1.70 2.90
CA ARG A 29 1.65 0.79 2.30
C ARG A 29 2.49 0.15 3.40
N PHE A 30 3.04 -1.01 3.09
CA PHE A 30 4.05 -1.64 3.92
C PHE A 30 5.28 -0.74 4.04
N ASP A 31 5.77 -0.53 5.27
CA ASP A 31 7.05 0.14 5.52
C ASP A 31 8.16 -0.91 5.47
N ASP A 32 8.88 -0.99 4.36
CA ASP A 32 9.98 -1.95 4.22
C ASP A 32 11.27 -1.51 4.92
N GLU A 33 11.25 -0.40 5.66
CA GLU A 33 12.40 0.19 6.36
C GLU A 33 13.62 0.46 5.47
N THR A 34 13.42 0.42 4.16
CA THR A 34 14.50 0.53 3.20
C THR A 34 14.37 1.82 2.42
N THR A 35 15.20 2.80 2.78
CA THR A 35 15.54 3.87 1.85
C THR A 35 16.39 3.28 0.71
N GLY A 36 15.78 2.53 -0.21
CA GLY A 36 16.43 2.06 -1.45
C GLY A 36 16.55 0.54 -1.68
N GLY A 37 15.79 -0.33 -0.99
CA GLY A 37 15.75 -1.79 -1.21
C GLY A 37 16.27 -2.62 -0.03
N THR A 38 15.96 -3.92 -0.02
CA THR A 38 16.17 -4.87 1.11
C THR A 38 17.62 -5.00 1.55
N GLY A 39 18.07 -4.10 2.43
CA GLY A 39 19.24 -4.30 3.27
C GLY A 39 18.94 -5.31 4.38
N ASP A 40 19.94 -6.10 4.75
CA ASP A 40 19.89 -6.95 5.94
C ASP A 40 19.87 -6.08 7.19
N LEU A 41 18.80 -6.19 7.98
CA LEU A 41 18.60 -5.42 9.19
C LEU A 41 19.19 -6.15 10.41
N THR A 42 19.67 -5.38 11.37
CA THR A 42 20.02 -5.93 12.70
C THR A 42 18.79 -6.20 13.55
N CYS A 43 17.74 -5.38 13.39
CA CYS A 43 16.43 -5.52 14.03
C CYS A 43 15.34 -4.87 13.16
N MET A 44 14.09 -5.28 13.36
CA MET A 44 12.92 -4.77 12.65
C MET A 44 12.20 -3.68 13.44
N LYS A 45 11.55 -2.73 12.76
CA LYS A 45 10.56 -1.84 13.37
C LYS A 45 9.16 -2.39 13.22
N HIS A 46 8.29 -1.97 14.14
CA HIS A 46 6.86 -2.22 14.04
C HIS A 46 6.24 -1.46 12.88
N GLN A 47 5.30 -2.10 12.19
CA GLN A 47 4.52 -1.45 11.15
C GLN A 47 3.59 -0.39 11.79
N PRO A 48 3.60 0.86 11.28
CA PRO A 48 2.82 1.95 11.90
C PRO A 48 1.32 1.81 11.66
N HIS A 49 0.93 1.07 10.60
CA HIS A 49 -0.45 0.97 10.14
C HIS A 49 -0.78 -0.43 9.63
N ALA A 50 -2.05 -0.80 9.73
CA ALA A 50 -2.58 -2.04 9.18
C ALA A 50 -2.57 -2.03 7.63
N PRO A 51 -2.60 -3.22 6.99
CA PRO A 51 -2.61 -3.32 5.53
C PRO A 51 -3.78 -2.61 4.88
N GLY A 52 -3.50 -1.78 3.86
CA GLY A 52 -4.51 -1.17 3.02
C GLY A 52 -5.19 -2.16 2.05
N ALA A 53 -6.17 -1.66 1.30
CA ALA A 53 -6.88 -2.40 0.26
C ALA A 53 -5.94 -2.95 -0.84
N ARG A 54 -4.76 -2.35 -1.00
CA ARG A 54 -3.71 -2.82 -1.93
C ARG A 54 -3.17 -4.21 -1.59
N TYR A 55 -3.47 -4.74 -0.40
CA TYR A 55 -3.06 -6.08 0.04
C TYR A 55 -4.25 -6.99 0.37
N THR A 56 -5.37 -6.39 0.78
CA THR A 56 -6.56 -7.13 1.24
C THR A 56 -7.65 -7.29 0.19
N ASP A 57 -7.61 -6.53 -0.90
CA ASP A 57 -8.51 -6.64 -2.05
C ASP A 57 -7.72 -7.10 -3.29
N ASP A 58 -8.01 -8.32 -3.74
CA ASP A 58 -7.37 -8.95 -4.90
C ASP A 58 -7.46 -8.13 -6.18
N THR A 59 -8.54 -7.35 -6.36
CA THR A 59 -8.74 -6.51 -7.55
C THR A 59 -7.89 -5.24 -7.53
N ARG A 60 -7.37 -4.87 -6.36
CA ARG A 60 -6.53 -3.68 -6.12
C ARG A 60 -5.08 -4.04 -5.81
N ARG A 61 -4.76 -5.33 -5.72
CA ARG A 61 -3.42 -5.81 -5.39
C ARG A 61 -2.42 -5.48 -6.49
N ARG A 62 -1.29 -4.91 -6.09
CA ARG A 62 -0.19 -4.58 -7.00
C ARG A 62 1.03 -5.42 -6.71
N THR A 63 1.66 -5.93 -7.78
CA THR A 63 2.81 -6.85 -7.67
C THR A 63 4.02 -6.18 -7.05
N ASP A 64 4.31 -4.91 -7.38
CA ASP A 64 5.45 -4.17 -6.83
C ASP A 64 5.34 -4.01 -5.31
N GLU A 65 4.16 -3.67 -4.82
CA GLU A 65 3.90 -3.51 -3.39
C GLU A 65 3.86 -4.85 -2.64
N THR A 66 3.33 -5.88 -3.27
CA THR A 66 3.36 -7.25 -2.74
C THR A 66 4.80 -7.76 -2.66
N PHE A 67 5.60 -7.51 -3.69
CA PHE A 67 6.99 -7.98 -3.74
C PHE A 67 7.87 -7.30 -2.69
N ALA A 68 7.64 -6.03 -2.37
CA ALA A 68 8.33 -5.34 -1.28
C ALA A 68 8.10 -6.04 0.07
N LEU A 69 6.83 -6.35 0.41
CA LEU A 69 6.46 -7.11 1.60
C LEU A 69 7.13 -8.50 1.62
N LEU A 70 7.07 -9.23 0.51
CA LEU A 70 7.66 -10.57 0.39
C LEU A 70 9.19 -10.55 0.54
N SER A 71 9.86 -9.63 -0.13
CA SER A 71 11.31 -9.51 -0.10
C SER A 71 11.80 -9.17 1.31
N TYR A 72 11.10 -8.24 1.99
CA TYR A 72 11.45 -7.81 3.33
C TYR A 72 11.40 -8.97 4.33
N TYR A 73 10.29 -9.69 4.44
CA TYR A 73 10.18 -10.79 5.41
C TYR A 73 11.07 -11.98 5.06
N THR A 74 11.34 -12.21 3.78
CA THR A 74 12.29 -13.25 3.36
C THR A 74 13.72 -12.93 3.83
N THR A 75 14.10 -11.65 3.82
CA THR A 75 15.45 -11.24 4.26
C THR A 75 15.54 -11.07 5.77
N ASN A 76 14.51 -10.47 6.37
CA ASN A 76 14.57 -9.92 7.72
C ASN A 76 13.60 -10.57 8.71
N GLY A 77 12.68 -11.43 8.28
CA GLY A 77 11.58 -11.91 9.12
C GLY A 77 12.02 -12.73 10.35
N ALA A 78 13.26 -13.22 10.38
CA ALA A 78 13.81 -13.92 11.53
C ALA A 78 14.44 -12.99 12.58
N LYS A 79 14.59 -11.69 12.28
CA LYS A 79 15.23 -10.71 13.16
C LYS A 79 14.25 -10.28 14.28
N PRO A 80 14.76 -9.92 15.47
CA PRO A 80 13.91 -9.39 16.54
C PRO A 80 13.45 -7.96 16.23
N TYR A 81 12.39 -7.51 16.89
CA TYR A 81 12.03 -6.10 16.90
C TYR A 81 13.03 -5.27 17.69
N CYS A 82 13.26 -4.02 17.25
CA CYS A 82 14.29 -3.14 17.81
C CYS A 82 14.03 -2.73 19.27
N ASP A 83 12.79 -2.77 19.73
CA ASP A 83 12.43 -2.51 21.13
C ASP A 83 12.48 -3.78 22.01
N GLY A 84 12.79 -4.94 21.42
CA GLY A 84 12.81 -6.24 22.07
C GLY A 84 11.41 -6.81 22.37
N ALA A 85 10.34 -6.14 21.93
CA ALA A 85 8.98 -6.65 22.08
C ALA A 85 8.66 -7.73 21.03
N GLY A 86 7.58 -8.47 21.29
CA GLY A 86 6.99 -9.35 20.28
C GLY A 86 6.16 -8.58 19.24
N PRO A 87 5.68 -9.26 18.19
CA PRO A 87 4.88 -8.62 17.16
C PRO A 87 3.55 -8.08 17.71
N THR A 88 3.21 -6.86 17.29
CA THR A 88 1.91 -6.24 17.61
C THR A 88 0.78 -6.85 16.77
N ALA A 89 -0.46 -6.50 17.08
CA ALA A 89 -1.61 -6.89 16.26
C ALA A 89 -1.54 -6.35 14.82
N VAL A 90 -0.84 -5.23 14.60
CA VAL A 90 -0.62 -4.68 13.25
C VAL A 90 0.41 -5.52 12.51
N ASP A 91 1.53 -5.86 13.16
CA ASP A 91 2.56 -6.69 12.57
C ASP A 91 2.03 -8.07 12.16
N ARG A 92 1.20 -8.69 13.03
CA ARG A 92 0.59 -9.99 12.75
C ARG A 92 -0.22 -9.98 11.46
N GLN A 93 -0.95 -8.90 11.17
CA GLN A 93 -1.69 -8.79 9.90
C GLN A 93 -0.77 -8.79 8.67
N TRP A 94 0.41 -8.18 8.78
CA TRP A 94 1.41 -8.19 7.70
C TRP A 94 2.09 -9.55 7.56
N ILE A 95 2.43 -10.19 8.67
CA ILE A 95 2.99 -11.56 8.69
C ILE A 95 1.97 -12.55 8.10
N ASP A 96 0.69 -12.41 8.43
CA ASP A 96 -0.37 -13.25 7.88
C ASP A 96 -0.51 -13.09 6.36
N LEU A 97 -0.35 -11.86 5.84
CA LEU A 97 -0.35 -11.62 4.40
C LEU A 97 0.87 -12.25 3.71
N TYR A 98 2.05 -12.16 4.32
CA TYR A 98 3.25 -12.82 3.82
C TYR A 98 3.04 -14.33 3.62
N VAL A 99 2.51 -15.01 4.64
CA VAL A 99 2.20 -16.45 4.58
C VAL A 99 1.06 -16.73 3.60
N ARG A 100 -0.01 -15.92 3.61
CA ARG A 100 -1.17 -16.09 2.70
C ARG A 100 -0.79 -15.95 1.24
N PHE A 101 0.18 -15.08 0.92
CA PHE A 101 0.72 -14.94 -0.43
C PHE A 101 1.65 -16.09 -0.84
N GLY A 102 1.78 -17.13 -0.01
CA GLY A 102 2.46 -18.38 -0.33
C GLY A 102 3.97 -18.35 -0.06
N ALA A 103 4.45 -17.37 0.71
CA ALA A 103 5.86 -17.31 1.08
C ALA A 103 6.19 -18.29 2.22
N ASP A 104 7.49 -18.58 2.36
CA ASP A 104 7.96 -19.59 3.31
C ASP A 104 7.79 -19.12 4.76
N ARG A 105 6.92 -19.84 5.50
CA ARG A 105 6.60 -19.55 6.90
C ARG A 105 7.84 -19.60 7.80
N GLU A 106 8.86 -20.38 7.45
CA GLU A 106 10.10 -20.48 8.25
C GLU A 106 10.82 -19.14 8.37
N ASN A 107 10.69 -18.25 7.38
CA ASN A 107 11.28 -16.91 7.43
C ASN A 107 10.66 -16.01 8.50
N VAL A 108 9.49 -16.36 9.03
CA VAL A 108 8.78 -15.60 10.07
C VAL A 108 8.43 -16.46 11.28
N ALA A 109 9.00 -17.67 11.41
CA ALA A 109 8.66 -18.60 12.49
C ALA A 109 8.89 -18.00 13.89
N SER A 110 10.01 -17.30 14.07
CA SER A 110 10.32 -16.61 15.34
C SER A 110 9.29 -15.52 15.69
N LEU A 111 8.60 -14.94 14.71
CA LEU A 111 7.56 -13.94 14.94
C LEU A 111 6.22 -14.60 15.27
N LEU A 112 5.97 -15.82 14.79
CA LEU A 112 4.73 -16.55 15.03
C LEU A 112 4.70 -17.27 16.38
N ASP A 113 5.86 -17.73 16.85
CA ASP A 113 5.96 -18.55 18.07
C ASP A 113 6.01 -17.71 19.36
N ASN A 114 6.27 -16.40 19.26
CA ASN A 114 6.25 -15.44 20.38
C ASN A 114 4.88 -14.73 20.55
N GLY A 115 3.80 -15.38 20.07
CA GLY A 115 2.44 -14.85 19.96
C GLY A 115 1.60 -14.93 21.23
#